data_AF-A0A2D6XC11-F1
#
_entry.id   AF-A0A2D6XC11-F1
#
_cell.length_a   1.000
_cell.length_b   1.000
_cell.length_c   1.000
_cell.angle_alpha   90.00
_cell.angle_beta   90.00
_cell.angle_gamma   90.00
#
_symmetry.space_group_name_H-M   'P 1'
#
loop_
_entity.id
_entity.type
_entity.pdbx_description
1 polymer ?
#
loop_
_entity_poly.entity_id
_entity_poly.type
_entity_poly.pdbx_seq_one_letter_code
_entity_poly.pdbx_strand_id
1 'polypeptide(L)'
;MTEEGQAVREENYGINYELLPEHLRGGVKRYIEHGLIPGGFLKAVLDNDLKESFARADETSTARMWDIVKFMYNEAPSQCWGTPALVEGWHTAGGFAGQIRLAG
;
A
#
# COMPACT_ATOMS: atom_id res chain seq x y z
N MET A 1 35.75 7.79 -16.01
CA MET A 1 35.11 8.58 -14.94
C MET A 1 33.62 8.37 -15.10
N THR A 2 33.05 7.58 -14.20
CA THR A 2 31.78 6.87 -14.30
C THR A 2 30.63 7.74 -13.81
N GLU A 3 29.65 8.04 -14.66
CA GLU A 3 28.31 8.45 -14.24
C GLU A 3 27.28 7.74 -15.11
N GLU A 4 27.13 6.44 -14.88
CA GLU A 4 25.88 5.75 -15.23
C GLU A 4 24.83 6.20 -14.22
N GLY A 5 24.10 7.27 -14.58
CA GLY A 5 22.89 7.65 -13.89
C GLY A 5 21.95 6.45 -13.89
N GLN A 6 21.77 5.84 -12.72
CA GLN A 6 20.86 4.72 -12.53
C GLN A 6 19.47 5.15 -12.98
N ALA A 7 19.07 4.73 -14.18
CA ALA A 7 17.68 4.72 -14.58
C ALA A 7 16.94 3.89 -13.53
N VAL A 8 16.15 4.55 -12.69
CA VAL A 8 15.20 3.88 -11.80
C VAL A 8 14.28 3.10 -12.74
N ARG A 9 14.50 1.79 -12.84
CA ARG A 9 13.60 0.92 -13.58
C ARG A 9 12.26 1.01 -12.85
N GLU A 10 11.22 1.53 -13.50
CA GLU A 10 9.87 1.40 -12.99
C GLU A 10 9.55 -0.10 -12.96
N GLU A 11 9.62 -0.69 -11.77
CA GLU A 11 9.21 -2.06 -11.55
C GLU A 11 7.69 -2.12 -11.61
N ASN A 12 7.16 -2.91 -12.55
CA ASN A 12 5.73 -3.14 -12.67
C ASN A 12 5.35 -4.37 -11.83
N TYR A 13 4.74 -4.14 -10.66
CA TYR A 13 4.25 -5.21 -9.78
C TYR A 13 2.90 -5.80 -10.19
N GLY A 14 2.33 -5.37 -11.32
CA GLY A 14 1.04 -5.87 -11.82
C GLY A 14 -0.18 -5.38 -11.04
N ILE A 15 -0.01 -4.36 -10.17
CA ILE A 15 -1.06 -3.81 -9.31
C ILE A 15 -1.80 -2.67 -10.02
N ASN A 16 -3.13 -2.77 -10.12
CA ASN A 16 -3.99 -1.75 -10.71
C ASN A 16 -4.47 -0.71 -9.68
N TYR A 17 -3.66 0.31 -9.42
CA TYR A 17 -4.01 1.39 -8.49
C TYR A 17 -5.17 2.30 -8.97
N GLU A 18 -5.58 2.23 -10.24
CA GLU A 18 -6.71 3.04 -10.75
C GLU A 18 -8.05 2.66 -10.11
N LEU A 19 -8.12 1.46 -9.51
CA LEU A 19 -9.27 0.99 -8.72
C LEU A 19 -9.51 1.80 -7.43
N LEU A 20 -8.52 2.57 -6.98
CA LEU A 20 -8.62 3.43 -5.80
C LEU A 20 -9.00 4.88 -6.16
N PRO A 21 -9.63 5.62 -5.23
CA PRO A 21 -9.73 7.07 -5.32
C PRO A 21 -8.36 7.73 -5.55
N GLU A 22 -8.31 8.69 -6.47
CA GLU A 22 -7.06 9.30 -6.97
C GLU A 22 -6.11 9.76 -5.86
N HIS A 23 -6.65 10.43 -4.83
CA HIS A 23 -5.87 10.97 -3.71
C HIS A 23 -5.23 9.90 -2.81
N LEU A 24 -5.71 8.66 -2.86
CA LEU A 24 -5.16 7.54 -2.08
C LEU A 24 -4.08 6.76 -2.82
N ARG A 25 -4.08 6.79 -4.16
CA ARG A 25 -3.23 5.95 -5.02
C ARG A 25 -1.76 6.06 -4.65
N GLY A 26 -1.26 7.29 -4.52
CA GLY A 26 0.14 7.52 -4.19
C GLY A 26 0.54 6.99 -2.81
N GLY A 27 -0.36 7.08 -1.83
CA GLY A 27 -0.13 6.55 -0.48
C GLY A 27 -0.09 5.03 -0.46
N VAL A 28 -1.07 4.39 -1.10
CA VAL A 28 -1.14 2.93 -1.20
C VAL A 28 0.00 2.35 -2.02
N LYS A 29 0.36 3.00 -3.15
CA LYS A 29 1.50 2.61 -3.99
C LYS A 29 2.81 2.58 -3.18
N ARG A 30 3.14 3.66 -2.49
CA ARG A 30 4.36 3.72 -1.65
C ARG A 30 4.38 2.67 -0.54
N TYR A 31 3.22 2.36 0.02
CA TYR A 31 3.10 1.31 1.03
C TYR A 31 3.33 -0.09 0.44
N ILE A 32 2.64 -0.44 -0.64
CA ILE A 32 2.76 -1.77 -1.25
C ILE A 32 4.17 -1.98 -1.82
N GLU A 33 4.71 -1.00 -2.55
CA GLU A 33 5.96 -1.17 -3.28
C GLU A 33 7.20 -1.05 -2.39
N HIS A 34 7.14 -0.20 -1.36
CA HIS A 34 8.31 0.16 -0.56
C HIS A 34 8.11 0.01 0.95
N GLY A 35 6.95 -0.49 1.39
CA GLY A 35 6.64 -0.67 2.81
C GLY A 35 6.45 0.65 3.57
N LEU A 36 6.31 1.80 2.91
CA LEU A 36 6.22 3.08 3.60
C LEU A 36 4.87 3.26 4.30
N ILE A 37 4.88 3.29 5.65
CA ILE A 37 3.65 3.43 6.45
C ILE A 37 2.91 4.71 6.07
N PRO A 38 1.62 4.61 5.68
CA PRO A 38 0.84 5.77 5.30
C PRO A 38 0.26 6.52 6.52
N GLY A 39 -0.48 7.59 6.25
CA GLY A 39 -1.21 8.33 7.29
C GLY A 39 -2.29 7.51 8.00
N GLY A 40 -2.80 8.06 9.10
CA GLY A 40 -3.64 7.33 10.05
C GLY A 40 -4.92 6.69 9.49
N PHE A 41 -5.54 7.28 8.46
CA PHE A 41 -6.71 6.68 7.79
C PHE A 41 -6.33 5.37 7.07
N LEU A 42 -5.36 5.43 6.14
CA LEU A 42 -4.92 4.25 5.40
C LEU A 42 -4.32 3.20 6.34
N LYS A 43 -3.61 3.61 7.40
CA LYS A 43 -3.12 2.65 8.40
C LYS A 43 -4.25 1.88 9.07
N ALA A 44 -5.37 2.54 9.41
CA ALA A 44 -6.54 1.86 9.98
C ALA A 44 -7.19 0.87 8.99
N VAL A 45 -7.26 1.24 7.70
CA VAL A 45 -7.73 0.33 6.64
C VAL A 45 -6.82 -0.89 6.52
N LEU A 46 -5.51 -0.67 6.48
CA LEU A 46 -4.50 -1.74 6.40
C LEU A 46 -4.55 -2.68 7.60
N ASP A 47 -4.81 -2.15 8.80
CA ASP A 47 -4.95 -2.94 10.03
C ASP A 47 -6.29 -3.68 10.14
N ASN A 48 -7.20 -3.46 9.18
CA ASN A 48 -8.58 -3.96 9.19
C ASN A 48 -9.38 -3.51 10.43
N ASP A 49 -9.13 -2.28 10.88
CA ASP A 49 -9.92 -1.63 11.93
C ASP A 49 -11.05 -0.81 11.29
N LEU A 50 -12.22 -1.43 11.14
CA LEU A 50 -13.39 -0.80 10.53
C LEU A 50 -13.81 0.49 11.25
N LYS A 51 -13.76 0.49 12.58
CA LYS A 51 -14.14 1.64 13.40
C LYS A 51 -13.23 2.82 13.12
N GLU A 52 -11.92 2.61 13.21
CA GLU A 52 -10.94 3.68 13.00
C GLU A 52 -10.87 4.11 11.52
N SER A 53 -11.14 3.20 10.59
CA SER A 53 -11.19 3.52 9.15
C SER A 53 -12.27 4.55 8.85
N PHE A 54 -13.49 4.37 9.37
CA PHE A 54 -14.57 5.34 9.18
C PHE A 54 -14.39 6.59 10.04
N ALA A 55 -13.84 6.48 11.25
CA ALA A 55 -13.64 7.63 12.13
C ALA A 55 -12.62 8.66 11.56
N ARG A 56 -11.70 8.21 10.70
CA ARG A 56 -10.60 9.02 10.14
C ARG A 56 -10.79 9.37 8.67
N ALA A 57 -11.75 8.75 7.98
CA ALA A 57 -11.98 8.97 6.57
C ALA A 57 -12.53 10.39 6.32
N ASP A 58 -12.04 11.03 5.27
CA ASP A 58 -12.73 12.17 4.65
C ASP A 58 -14.02 11.72 3.95
N GLU A 59 -14.83 12.67 3.46
CA GLU A 59 -16.10 12.38 2.78
C GLU A 59 -15.94 11.49 1.54
N THR A 60 -14.88 11.71 0.75
CA THR A 60 -14.63 10.93 -0.48
C THR A 60 -14.22 9.51 -0.12
N SER A 61 -13.30 9.35 0.84
CA SER A 61 -12.85 8.07 1.37
C SER A 61 -14.00 7.28 2.00
N THR A 62 -14.90 7.95 2.71
CA THR A 62 -16.10 7.34 3.31
C THR A 62 -17.04 6.82 2.22
N ALA A 63 -17.36 7.64 1.21
CA ALA A 63 -18.23 7.25 0.11
C ALA A 63 -17.65 6.12 -0.75
N ARG A 64 -16.31 6.00 -0.77
CA ARG A 64 -15.57 5.02 -1.58
C ARG A 64 -14.99 3.86 -0.77
N MET A 65 -15.39 3.69 0.50
CA MET A 65 -14.83 2.66 1.38
C MET A 65 -14.95 1.25 0.80
N TRP A 66 -16.07 0.95 0.12
CA TRP A 66 -16.26 -0.33 -0.57
C TRP A 66 -15.16 -0.61 -1.59
N ASP A 67 -14.82 0.36 -2.44
CA ASP A 67 -13.79 0.19 -3.47
C ASP A 67 -12.40 0.05 -2.86
N ILE A 68 -12.14 0.78 -1.77
CA ILE A 68 -10.88 0.69 -1.02
C ILE A 68 -10.70 -0.71 -0.44
N VAL A 69 -11.71 -1.24 0.27
CA VAL A 69 -11.64 -2.60 0.85
C VAL A 69 -11.61 -3.65 -0.25
N LYS A 70 -12.37 -3.48 -1.34
CA LYS A 70 -12.36 -4.38 -2.48
C LYS A 70 -10.99 -4.44 -3.15
N PHE A 71 -10.28 -3.31 -3.27
CA PHE A 71 -8.91 -3.27 -3.75
C PHE A 71 -7.98 -4.04 -2.82
N MET A 72 -8.06 -3.80 -1.50
CA MET A 72 -7.23 -4.53 -0.53
C MET A 72 -7.45 -6.05 -0.63
N TYR A 73 -8.72 -6.48 -0.79
CA TYR A 73 -9.07 -7.89 -0.85
C TYR A 73 -8.70 -8.61 -2.15
N ASN A 74 -8.88 -7.95 -3.30
CA ASN A 74 -8.73 -8.62 -4.60
C ASN A 74 -7.42 -8.29 -5.33
N GLU A 75 -6.77 -7.18 -4.99
CA GLU A 75 -5.62 -6.65 -5.73
C GLU A 75 -4.34 -6.62 -4.87
N ALA A 76 -4.43 -6.15 -3.62
CA ALA A 76 -3.25 -6.01 -2.77
C ALA A 76 -2.70 -7.38 -2.31
N PRO A 77 -1.37 -7.51 -2.10
CA PRO A 77 -0.76 -8.72 -1.54
C PRO A 77 -1.36 -9.06 -0.18
N SER A 78 -1.78 -10.32 0.02
CA SER A 78 -2.46 -10.73 1.26
C SER A 78 -1.61 -10.55 2.52
N GLN A 79 -0.29 -10.56 2.39
CA GLN A 79 0.65 -10.38 3.48
C GLN A 79 0.92 -8.91 3.85
N CYS A 80 0.37 -7.94 3.10
CA CYS A 80 0.58 -6.51 3.36
C CYS A 80 -0.55 -5.85 4.18
N TRP A 81 -1.57 -6.58 4.62
CA TRP A 81 -2.70 -5.97 5.33
C TRP A 81 -3.51 -7.03 6.09
N GLY A 82 -4.52 -6.60 6.85
CA GLY A 82 -5.47 -7.46 7.55
C GLY A 82 -5.24 -7.56 9.05
N THR A 83 -4.01 -7.35 9.52
CA THR A 83 -3.68 -7.21 10.95
C THR A 83 -2.48 -6.28 11.13
N PRO A 84 -2.33 -5.63 12.31
CA PRO A 84 -1.15 -4.81 12.61
C PRO A 84 0.19 -5.55 12.43
N ALA A 85 0.23 -6.85 12.73
CA ALA A 85 1.44 -7.66 12.59
C ALA A 85 1.85 -7.86 11.11
N LEU A 86 0.89 -8.09 10.22
CA LEU A 86 1.14 -8.18 8.78
C LEU A 86 1.63 -6.84 8.23
N VAL A 87 0.98 -5.75 8.65
CA VAL A 87 1.34 -4.39 8.22
C VAL A 87 2.77 -4.04 8.63
N GLU A 88 3.15 -4.36 9.87
CA GLU A 88 4.51 -4.15 10.40
C GLU A 88 5.54 -5.04 9.71
N GLY A 89 5.20 -6.31 9.47
CA GLY A 89 6.06 -7.24 8.73
C GLY A 89 6.34 -6.76 7.31
N TRP A 90 5.32 -6.28 6.60
CA TRP A 90 5.46 -5.73 5.26
C TRP A 90 6.28 -4.43 5.24
N HIS A 91 6.09 -3.56 6.23
CA HIS A 91 6.90 -2.35 6.42
C HIS A 91 8.38 -2.69 6.62
N THR A 92 8.67 -3.59 7.57
CA THR A 92 10.03 -4.02 7.89
C THR A 92 10.71 -4.70 6.70
N ALA A 93 9.95 -5.48 5.93
CA ALA A 93 10.43 -6.13 4.72
C ALA A 93 10.66 -5.17 3.54
N GLY A 94 10.26 -3.89 3.63
CA GLY A 94 10.45 -2.90 2.57
C GLY A 94 9.51 -3.06 1.37
N GLY A 95 8.33 -3.64 1.58
CA GLY A 95 7.36 -3.92 0.52
C GLY A 95 7.90 -4.89 -0.55
N PHE A 96 7.34 -4.82 -1.77
CA PHE A 96 7.84 -5.64 -2.87
C PHE A 96 9.32 -5.41 -3.17
N ALA A 97 9.77 -4.16 -3.14
CA ALA A 97 11.15 -3.80 -3.45
C ALA A 97 12.15 -4.45 -2.48
N GLY A 98 11.78 -4.64 -1.21
CA GLY A 98 12.64 -5.35 -0.27
C GLY A 98 12.55 -6.87 -0.38
N GLN A 99 11.40 -7.43 -0.77
CA GLN A 99 11.26 -8.88 -1.00
C GLN A 99 12.05 -9.38 -2.21
N ILE A 100 12.12 -8.61 -3.29
CA ILE A 100 12.92 -8.95 -4.48
C ILE A 100 14.41 -9.05 -4.13
N ARG A 101 14.91 -8.16 -3.26
CA ARG A 101 16.32 -8.14 -2.83
C ARG A 101 16.73 -9.36 -2.00
N LEU A 102 15.78 -10.06 -1.39
CA LEU A 102 16.05 -11.27 -0.60
C LEU A 102 16.01 -12.55 -1.45
N ALA A 103 15.49 -12.47 -2.68
CA ALA A 103 15.32 -13.62 -3.58
C ALA A 103 16.41 -13.73 -4.67
N GLY A 104 17.34 -12.78 -4.74
CA GLY A 104 18.48 -12.76 -5.68
C GLY A 104 19.81 -12.79 -4.96
#